data_AF-A0A0N4YS09-F1
#
_entry.id   AF-A0A0N4YS09-F1
#
_cell.length_a   1.000
_cell.length_b   1.000
_cell.length_c   1.000
_cell.angle_alpha   90.00
_cell.angle_beta   90.00
_cell.angle_gamma   90.00
#
_symmetry.space_group_name_H-M   'P 1'
#
loop_
_entity.id
_entity.type
_entity.pdbx_description
1 polymer ?
#
loop_
_entity_poly.entity_id
_entity_poly.type
_entity_poly.pdbx_seq_one_letter_code
_entity_poly.pdbx_strand_id
1 'polypeptide(L)' 'MSPILSGADPGRVLLVFVGVSGVDAALEAEEALSETRAEEAFDRLVNSLPTKGTNSERVEENVFITLAEITMRLQQLCSK' A
#
# COMPACT_ATOMS: atom_id res chain seq x y z
N MET A 1 6.01 -25.37 14.20
CA MET A 1 5.86 -24.09 14.93
C MET A 1 5.73 -23.03 13.85
N SER A 2 4.50 -22.76 13.41
CA SER A 2 4.23 -21.81 12.32
C SER A 2 4.07 -20.42 12.93
N PRO A 3 4.60 -19.34 12.33
CA PRO A 3 4.33 -18.01 12.84
C PRO A 3 2.87 -17.67 12.54
N ILE A 4 2.09 -17.54 13.61
CA ILE A 4 0.78 -16.90 13.58
C ILE A 4 1.07 -15.41 13.38
N LEU A 5 0.71 -14.85 12.22
CA LEU A 5 0.57 -13.40 12.06
C LEU A 5 -0.61 -12.97 12.94
N SER A 6 -0.31 -12.85 14.24
CA SER A 6 -1.19 -12.34 15.26
C SER A 6 -1.34 -10.85 15.01
N GLY A 7 -2.52 -10.47 14.51
CA GLY A 7 -3.17 -9.16 14.68
C GLY A 7 -2.26 -7.95 14.64
N ALA A 8 -2.31 -7.21 13.53
CA ALA A 8 -1.73 -5.88 13.42
C ALA A 8 -2.05 -5.05 14.68
N ASP A 9 -0.99 -4.67 15.40
CA ASP A 9 -1.03 -3.67 16.47
C ASP A 9 -1.76 -2.43 15.92
N PRO A 10 -2.88 -1.96 16.51
CA PRO A 10 -3.76 -0.95 15.91
C PRO A 10 -3.09 0.43 15.70
N GLY A 11 -1.83 0.59 16.11
CA GLY A 11 -1.01 1.78 15.86
C GLY A 11 0.04 1.66 14.75
N ARG A 12 0.19 0.52 14.06
CA ARG A 12 1.23 0.34 13.03
C ARG A 12 0.63 0.20 11.64
N VAL A 13 1.10 1.03 10.71
CA VAL A 13 0.69 1.01 9.31
C VAL A 13 1.92 0.75 8.45
N LEU A 14 1.82 -0.25 7.56
CA LEU A 14 2.80 -0.50 6.50
C LEU A 14 2.25 0.02 5.19
N LEU A 15 2.99 0.91 4.54
CA LEU A 15 2.68 1.38 3.19
C LEU A 15 3.61 0.67 2.20
N VAL A 16 3.02 0.01 1.21
CA VAL A 16 3.75 -0.70 0.16
C VAL A 16 3.60 0.06 -1.15
N PHE A 17 4.75 0.34 -1.79
CA PHE A 17 4.83 1.01 -3.07
C PHE A 17 5.45 0.08 -4.09
N VAL A 18 4.87 0.05 -5.28
CA VAL A 18 5.27 -0.85 -6.35
C VAL A 18 5.56 -0.07 -7.61
N GLY A 19 6.44 -0.64 -8.44
CA GLY A 19 6.82 -0.07 -9.73
C GLY A 19 5.67 -0.07 -10.74
N VAL A 20 6.00 0.28 -11.98
CA VAL A 20 5.04 0.45 -13.08
C VAL A 20 4.21 -0.83 -13.35
N SER A 21 4.79 -2.01 -13.13
CA SER A 21 4.10 -3.29 -13.29
C SER A 21 3.08 -3.61 -12.20
N GLY A 22 2.98 -2.78 -11.16
CA GLY A 22 1.99 -2.92 -10.10
C GLY A 22 2.31 -4.01 -9.07
N VAL A 23 1.36 -4.23 -8.16
CA VAL A 23 1.49 -5.16 -7.04
C VAL A 23 1.36 -6.60 -7.50
N ASP A 24 0.43 -6.88 -8.41
CA ASP A 24 0.16 -8.24 -8.87
C ASP A 24 1.40 -8.86 -9.52
N ALA A 25 2.15 -8.09 -10.32
CA ALA A 25 3.41 -8.56 -10.90
C ALA A 25 4.50 -8.88 -9.86
N ALA A 26 4.48 -8.21 -8.70
CA ALA A 26 5.41 -8.49 -7.61
C ALA A 26 5.00 -9.77 -6.85
N LEU A 27 3.69 -10.01 -6.70
CA LEU A 27 3.16 -11.23 -6.08
C LEU A 27 3.42 -12.45 -6.97
N GLU A 28 3.17 -12.34 -8.28
CA GLU A 28 3.41 -13.42 -9.25
C GLU A 28 4.88 -13.85 -9.33
N ALA A 29 5.81 -12.93 -9.05
CA ALA A 29 7.24 -13.20 -9.09
C ALA A 29 7.78 -13.92 -7.84
N GLU A 30 7.01 -13.95 -6.74
CA GLU A 30 7.43 -14.50 -5.46
C GLU A 30 6.76 -15.85 -5.19
N GLU A 31 7.47 -16.94 -5.47
CA GLU A 31 6.96 -18.31 -5.29
C GLU A 31 6.63 -18.65 -3.82
N ALA A 32 7.18 -17.91 -2.85
CA ALA A 32 6.91 -18.14 -1.43
C ALA A 32 5.55 -17.58 -0.96
N LEU A 33 4.90 -16.71 -1.74
CA LEU A 33 3.60 -16.15 -1.40
C LEU A 33 2.47 -17.05 -1.90
N SER A 34 1.42 -17.15 -1.10
CA SER A 34 0.21 -17.92 -1.46
C SER A 34 -0.83 -17.07 -2.17
N GLU A 35 -0.74 -15.76 -1.98
CA GLU A 35 -1.60 -14.71 -2.49
C GLU A 35 -1.23 -14.42 -3.94
N THR A 36 -2.24 -14.39 -4.81
CA THR A 36 -2.05 -14.19 -6.25
C THR A 36 -2.51 -12.81 -6.71
N ARG A 37 -3.16 -12.06 -5.81
CA ARG A 37 -3.74 -10.76 -6.09
C ARG A 37 -3.48 -9.78 -4.95
N ALA A 38 -3.35 -8.50 -5.30
CA ALA A 38 -3.15 -7.44 -4.32
C ALA A 38 -4.24 -7.39 -3.24
N GLU A 39 -5.50 -7.69 -3.59
CA GLU A 39 -6.60 -7.70 -2.62
C GLU A 39 -6.51 -8.83 -1.58
N GLU A 40 -5.73 -9.88 -1.86
CA GLU A 40 -5.50 -11.00 -0.94
C GLU A 40 -4.33 -10.70 0.01
N ALA A 41 -3.33 -9.96 -0.47
CA ALA A 41 -2.10 -9.65 0.27
C ALA A 41 -2.20 -8.41 1.17
N PHE A 42 -3.17 -7.50 0.93
CA PHE A 42 -3.23 -6.20 1.60
C PHE A 42 -4.62 -5.88 2.17
N ASP A 43 -4.66 -5.27 3.36
CA ASP A 43 -5.91 -4.84 4.01
C ASP A 43 -6.65 -3.77 3.21
N ARG A 44 -5.90 -2.89 2.54
CA ARG A 44 -6.42 -1.73 1.80
C ARG A 44 -5.54 -1.45 0.59
N LEU A 45 -6.19 -1.21 -0.54
CA LEU A 45 -5.57 -0.63 -1.73
C LEU A 45 -5.97 0.84 -1.83
N VAL A 46 -4.97 1.72 -1.94
CA VAL A 46 -5.16 3.16 -1.95
C VAL A 46 -4.68 3.73 -3.28
N ASN A 47 -5.53 4.52 -3.93
CA ASN A 47 -5.13 5.36 -5.04
C ASN A 47 -5.09 6.81 -4.56
N SER A 48 -3.90 7.31 -4.24
CA SER A 48 -3.69 8.67 -3.74
C SER A 48 -3.75 9.76 -4.81
N LEU A 49 -3.81 9.38 -6.10
CA LEU A 49 -3.97 10.32 -7.21
C LEU A 49 -4.97 9.79 -8.25
N PRO A 50 -6.28 9.80 -7.95
CA PRO A 50 -7.29 9.24 -8.85
C PRO A 50 -7.41 9.99 -10.18
N THR A 51 -7.10 11.29 -10.18
CA THR A 51 -7.11 12.14 -11.38
C THR A 51 -5.69 12.60 -11.67
N LYS A 52 -4.94 11.76 -12.38
CA LYS A 52 -3.59 12.07 -12.86
C LYS A 52 -3.62 12.60 -14.29
N GLY A 53 -2.73 13.55 -14.58
CA GLY A 53 -2.51 14.09 -15.93
C GLY A 53 -1.53 13.27 -16.77
N THR A 54 -1.02 12.16 -16.24
CA THR A 54 0.02 11.33 -16.85
C THR A 54 -0.46 9.88 -16.97
N ASN A 55 0.14 9.12 -17.90
CA ASN A 55 -0.20 7.70 -18.06
C ASN A 55 0.29 6.83 -16.88
N SER A 56 1.36 7.25 -16.20
CA SER A 56 1.94 6.56 -15.05
C SER A 56 2.50 7.56 -14.04
N GLU A 57 2.45 7.23 -12.75
CA GLU A 57 3.27 7.87 -11.73
C GLU A 57 4.54 7.06 -11.51
N ARG A 58 5.63 7.75 -11.25
CA ARG A 58 6.83 7.10 -10.73
C ARG A 58 6.67 6.81 -9.25
N VAL A 59 7.39 5.80 -8.76
CA VAL A 59 7.32 5.38 -7.35
C VAL A 59 7.69 6.54 -6.43
N GLU A 60 8.74 7.28 -6.75
CA GLU A 60 9.20 8.42 -5.95
C GLU A 60 8.16 9.54 -5.83
N GLU A 61 7.37 9.79 -6.88
CA GLU A 61 6.29 10.78 -6.86
C GLU A 61 5.13 10.28 -5.98
N ASN A 62 4.76 9.02 -6.17
CA ASN A 62 3.64 8.39 -5.47
C ASN A 62 3.89 8.27 -3.96
N VAL A 63 5.14 7.98 -3.56
CA VAL A 63 5.56 7.96 -2.15
C VAL A 63 5.25 9.30 -1.48
N PHE A 64 5.67 10.42 -2.08
CA PHE A 64 5.44 11.73 -1.48
C PHE A 64 3.95 12.10 -1.42
N ILE A 65 3.20 11.87 -2.50
CA ILE A 65 1.78 12.18 -2.57
C ILE A 65 1.00 11.38 -1.52
N THR A 66 1.24 10.07 -1.47
CA THR A 66 0.56 9.16 -0.54
C THR A 66 0.89 9.51 0.92
N LEU A 67 2.15 9.80 1.25
CA LEU A 67 2.54 10.18 2.60
C LEU A 67 1.89 11.51 3.03
N ALA A 68 1.83 12.49 2.13
CA ALA A 68 1.17 13.77 2.42
C ALA A 68 -0.33 13.57 2.71
N GLU A 69 -1.02 12.78 1.88
CA GLU A 69 -2.44 12.50 2.05
C GLU A 69 -2.72 11.73 3.35
N ILE A 70 -1.98 10.66 3.62
CA ILE A 70 -2.16 9.84 4.82
C ILE A 70 -1.85 10.63 6.07
N THR A 71 -0.78 11.44 6.07
CA THR A 71 -0.43 12.31 7.21
C THR A 71 -1.57 13.27 7.51
N MET A 72 -2.12 13.94 6.49
CA MET A 72 -3.24 14.86 6.66
C MET A 72 -4.48 14.15 7.23
N ARG A 73 -4.82 12.95 6.71
CA ARG A 73 -5.98 12.17 7.19
C ARG A 73 -5.78 11.69 8.63
N LEU A 74 -4.59 11.21 8.99
CA LEU A 74 -4.26 10.79 10.34
C LEU A 74 -4.32 11.96 11.33
N GLN A 75 -3.80 13.13 10.95
CA GLN A 75 -3.91 14.35 11.76
C GLN A 75 -5.36 14.76 12.00
N GLN A 76 -6.23 14.67 10.98
CA GLN A 76 -7.66 14.97 11.10
C GLN A 76 -8.39 14.00 12.03
N LEU A 77 -7.99 12.73 12.06
CA LEU A 77 -8.55 11.72 12.96
C LEU A 77 -8.09 11.92 14.41
N CYS A 78 -6.82 12.29 14.62
CA CYS A 78 -6.26 12.52 15.95
C CYS A 78 -6.62 13.89 16.56
N SER A 79 -7.10 14.84 15.76
CA SER A 79 -7.52 16.17 16.23
C SER A 79 -9.00 16.25 16.64
N LYS A 80 -9.68 15.11 16.76
CA LYS A 80 -11.08 14.98 17.18
C LYS A 80 -11.20 14.45 18.59
#